data_AF-A0A7Y5Q7W6-F1
#
_entry.id   AF-A0A7Y5Q7W6-F1
#
_cell.length_a   1.000
_cell.length_b   1.000
_cell.length_c   1.000
_cell.angle_alpha   90.00
_cell.angle_beta   90.00
_cell.angle_gamma   90.00
#
_symmetry.space_group_name_H-M   'P 1'
#
loop_
_entity.id
_entity.type
_entity.pdbx_description
1 polymer ?
#
loop_
_entity_poly.entity_id
_entity_poly.type
_entity_poly.pdbx_seq_one_letter_code
_entity_poly.pdbx_strand_id
1 'polypeptide(L)'
;QAEVPCRVEVLPESATSSEVTGLLARLSADPAVQGILLQEPVPEPLVAEELVLAIDPAKDIDGVHPLNAGRLFQGRDEGLVPATALGGMELLRRAGIELRGREALVIGRSTIVGRPFALLLLHAHATVTIAHSRTVDLAAQARRADLLAVAVGRAGFVTADMVKPGAVVVDFGINYVDGALCGDVEPAVAEVAGALTPVPGGTGSMTTAALLANLIAAAEATR
;
A
#
# COMPACT_ATOMS: atom_id res chain seq x y z
N GLN A 1 -2.91 19.36 -9.34
CA GLN A 1 -1.58 19.38 -10.00
C GLN A 1 -1.59 18.61 -11.32
N ALA A 2 -2.17 17.40 -11.38
CA ALA A 2 -2.28 16.64 -12.63
C ALA A 2 -3.49 17.02 -13.52
N GLU A 3 -4.18 18.13 -13.24
CA GLU A 3 -5.39 18.60 -13.96
C GLU A 3 -6.54 17.57 -14.10
N VAL A 4 -6.51 16.51 -13.30
CA VAL A 4 -7.59 15.53 -13.20
C VAL A 4 -8.77 16.15 -12.42
N PRO A 5 -9.98 16.21 -12.98
CA PRO A 5 -11.17 16.61 -12.25
C PRO A 5 -11.42 15.66 -11.08
N CYS A 6 -11.54 16.21 -9.88
CA CYS A 6 -11.87 15.45 -8.67
C CYS A 6 -13.12 16.05 -8.03
N ARG A 7 -14.03 15.18 -7.59
CA ARG A 7 -15.22 15.55 -6.82
C ARG A 7 -15.17 14.83 -5.49
N VAL A 8 -15.37 15.56 -4.40
CA VAL A 8 -15.44 15.01 -3.05
C VAL A 8 -16.91 14.88 -2.65
N GLU A 9 -17.35 13.66 -2.35
CA GLU A 9 -18.65 13.40 -1.76
C GLU A 9 -18.50 13.33 -0.25
N VAL A 10 -19.14 14.26 0.47
CA VAL A 10 -19.09 14.31 1.94
C VAL A 10 -20.40 13.76 2.49
N LEU A 11 -20.30 12.70 3.29
CA LEU A 11 -21.42 12.14 4.04
C LEU A 11 -21.28 12.51 5.54
N PRO A 12 -22.40 12.68 6.27
CA PRO A 12 -22.34 12.91 7.71
C PRO A 12 -21.77 11.69 8.44
N GLU A 13 -21.15 11.89 9.61
CA GLU A 13 -20.67 10.78 10.46
C GLU A 13 -21.79 9.79 10.84
N SER A 14 -23.04 10.25 10.87
CA SER A 14 -24.22 9.42 11.13
C SER A 14 -24.70 8.60 9.91
N ALA A 15 -24.00 8.67 8.79
CA ALA A 15 -24.38 7.95 7.57
C ALA A 15 -24.37 6.44 7.82
N THR A 16 -25.43 5.79 7.35
CA THR A 16 -25.60 4.35 7.45
C THR A 16 -24.83 3.62 6.34
N SER A 17 -24.50 2.35 6.57
CA SER A 17 -23.87 1.50 5.54
C SER A 17 -24.67 1.48 4.23
N SER A 18 -26.02 1.51 4.30
CA SER A 18 -26.88 1.57 3.11
C SER A 18 -26.76 2.88 2.33
N GLU A 19 -26.60 4.02 3.01
CA GLU A 19 -26.43 5.31 2.35
C GLU A 19 -25.07 5.39 1.64
N VAL A 20 -24.02 4.90 2.30
CA VAL A 20 -22.66 4.87 1.75
C VAL A 20 -22.60 3.92 0.55
N THR A 21 -23.04 2.67 0.70
CA THR A 21 -23.04 1.69 -0.40
C THR A 21 -23.94 2.12 -1.56
N GLY A 22 -25.09 2.75 -1.28
CA GLY A 22 -25.97 3.32 -2.30
C GLY A 22 -25.30 4.44 -3.10
N LEU A 23 -24.52 5.31 -2.44
CA LEU A 23 -23.70 6.30 -3.13
C LEU A 23 -22.60 5.65 -3.98
N LEU A 24 -21.81 4.74 -3.41
CA LEU A 24 -20.72 4.04 -4.12
C LEU A 24 -21.22 3.29 -5.35
N ALA A 25 -22.38 2.62 -5.25
CA ALA A 25 -23.00 1.92 -6.37
C ALA A 25 -23.45 2.89 -7.48
N ARG A 26 -24.02 4.05 -7.12
CA ARG A 26 -24.40 5.09 -8.10
C ARG A 26 -23.18 5.67 -8.81
N LEU A 27 -22.12 5.99 -8.08
CA LEU A 27 -20.86 6.47 -8.65
C LEU A 27 -20.23 5.40 -9.57
N SER A 28 -20.31 4.14 -9.16
CA SER A 28 -19.82 3.01 -9.94
C SER A 28 -20.57 2.87 -11.28
N ALA A 29 -21.89 3.08 -11.28
CA ALA A 29 -22.70 3.06 -12.48
C ALA A 29 -22.56 4.31 -13.38
N ASP A 30 -22.04 5.42 -12.87
CA ASP A 30 -21.92 6.68 -13.61
C ASP A 30 -20.79 6.60 -14.66
N PRO A 31 -21.07 6.64 -15.97
CA PRO A 31 -20.03 6.60 -17.01
C PRO A 31 -19.11 7.84 -17.00
N ALA A 32 -19.51 8.94 -16.36
CA ALA A 32 -18.67 10.11 -16.19
C ALA A 32 -17.63 9.96 -15.07
N VAL A 33 -17.74 8.93 -14.22
CA VAL A 33 -16.80 8.62 -13.14
C VAL A 33 -15.89 7.48 -13.57
N GLN A 34 -14.57 7.73 -13.65
CA GLN A 34 -13.59 6.70 -14.03
C GLN A 34 -12.90 6.04 -12.83
N GLY A 35 -13.00 6.64 -11.64
CA GLY A 35 -12.36 6.09 -10.46
C GLY A 35 -12.98 6.60 -9.16
N ILE A 36 -12.95 5.76 -8.14
CA ILE A 36 -13.54 5.95 -6.83
C ILE A 36 -12.51 5.53 -5.79
N LEU A 37 -12.25 6.44 -4.84
CA LEU A 37 -11.46 6.18 -3.64
C LEU A 37 -12.37 6.32 -2.43
N LEU A 38 -12.47 5.27 -1.61
CA LEU A 38 -13.10 5.35 -0.30
C LEU A 38 -12.04 5.81 0.71
N GLN A 39 -12.23 6.99 1.30
CA GLN A 39 -11.29 7.49 2.30
C GLN A 39 -11.40 6.67 3.60
N GLU A 40 -10.27 6.12 4.03
CA GLU A 40 -10.14 5.44 5.33
C GLU A 40 -9.41 6.32 6.37
N PRO A 41 -9.64 6.11 7.69
CA PRO A 41 -10.61 5.17 8.26
C PRO A 41 -12.06 5.66 8.12
N VAL A 42 -13.00 4.72 8.03
CA VAL A 42 -14.44 5.03 8.09
C VAL A 42 -14.92 5.09 9.57
N PRO A 43 -15.94 5.90 9.90
CA PRO A 43 -16.50 5.94 11.26
C PRO A 43 -17.08 4.59 11.70
N GLU A 44 -16.92 4.23 12.98
CA GLU A 44 -17.68 3.11 13.56
C GLU A 44 -19.19 3.40 13.51
N PRO A 45 -20.06 2.41 13.22
CA PRO A 45 -19.78 0.98 13.08
C PRO A 45 -19.56 0.52 11.62
N LEU A 46 -19.23 1.43 10.70
CA LEU A 46 -19.00 1.07 9.30
C LEU A 46 -17.74 0.19 9.15
N VAL A 47 -17.78 -0.71 8.16
CA VAL A 47 -16.68 -1.62 7.84
C VAL A 47 -16.24 -1.35 6.42
N ALA A 48 -15.04 -0.79 6.23
CA ALA A 48 -14.53 -0.39 4.91
C ALA A 48 -14.53 -1.56 3.93
N GLU A 49 -14.15 -2.76 4.37
CA GLU A 49 -14.12 -3.96 3.56
C GLU A 49 -15.50 -4.37 3.01
N GLU A 50 -16.58 -4.06 3.72
CA GLU A 50 -17.95 -4.28 3.24
C GLU A 50 -18.38 -3.19 2.26
N LEU A 51 -18.02 -1.94 2.54
CA LEU A 51 -18.36 -0.79 1.69
C LEU A 51 -17.69 -0.87 0.32
N VAL A 52 -16.43 -1.29 0.26
CA VAL A 52 -15.66 -1.45 -0.98
C VAL A 52 -16.35 -2.40 -1.97
N LEU A 53 -17.13 -3.37 -1.51
CA LEU A 53 -17.88 -4.29 -2.39
C LEU A 53 -18.94 -3.59 -3.25
N ALA A 54 -19.35 -2.37 -2.88
CA ALA A 54 -20.26 -1.55 -3.68
C ALA A 54 -19.55 -0.74 -4.77
N ILE A 55 -18.22 -0.78 -4.82
CA ILE A 55 -17.40 -0.12 -5.83
C ILE A 55 -17.19 -1.10 -6.99
N ASP A 56 -17.44 -0.66 -8.23
CA ASP A 56 -17.04 -1.42 -9.42
C ASP A 56 -15.52 -1.68 -9.36
N PRO A 57 -15.05 -2.93 -9.41
CA PRO A 57 -13.62 -3.26 -9.37
C PRO A 57 -12.79 -2.55 -10.45
N ALA A 58 -13.38 -2.19 -11.58
CA ALA A 58 -12.71 -1.43 -12.64
C ALA A 58 -12.51 0.05 -12.28
N LYS A 59 -13.23 0.57 -11.28
CA LYS A 59 -13.15 1.96 -10.79
C LYS A 59 -12.55 2.06 -9.38
N ASP A 60 -12.21 0.95 -8.75
CA ASP A 60 -11.53 0.90 -7.45
C ASP A 60 -10.06 1.32 -7.59
N ILE A 61 -9.80 2.63 -7.64
CA ILE A 61 -8.46 3.17 -7.90
C ILE A 61 -7.49 2.96 -6.75
N ASP A 62 -7.99 2.57 -5.58
CA ASP A 62 -7.14 2.14 -4.46
C ASP A 62 -6.80 0.65 -4.52
N GLY A 63 -7.40 -0.13 -5.43
CA GLY A 63 -7.06 -1.52 -5.72
C GLY A 63 -7.36 -2.51 -4.58
N VAL A 64 -8.21 -2.13 -3.63
CA VAL A 64 -8.51 -2.91 -2.41
C VAL A 64 -9.72 -3.84 -2.56
N HIS A 65 -10.46 -3.75 -3.67
CA HIS A 65 -11.59 -4.63 -3.96
C HIS A 65 -11.14 -6.10 -4.02
N PRO A 66 -11.86 -7.06 -3.39
CA PRO A 66 -11.45 -8.46 -3.35
C PRO A 66 -11.20 -9.11 -4.72
N LEU A 67 -11.97 -8.72 -5.75
CA LEU A 67 -11.72 -9.14 -7.12
C LEU A 67 -10.34 -8.69 -7.63
N ASN A 68 -9.95 -7.44 -7.39
CA ASN A 68 -8.63 -6.91 -7.75
C ASN A 68 -7.52 -7.61 -6.95
N ALA A 69 -7.72 -7.83 -5.66
CA ALA A 69 -6.80 -8.62 -4.83
C ALA A 69 -6.64 -10.07 -5.35
N GLY A 70 -7.73 -10.69 -5.80
CA GLY A 70 -7.72 -12.03 -6.40
C GLY A 70 -7.04 -12.09 -7.77
N ARG A 71 -7.13 -11.02 -8.57
CA ARG A 71 -6.40 -10.85 -9.84
C ARG A 71 -4.89 -10.71 -9.58
N LEU A 72 -4.51 -9.86 -8.63
CA LEU A 72 -3.13 -9.73 -8.20
C LEU A 72 -2.58 -11.07 -7.69
N PHE A 73 -3.30 -11.79 -6.85
CA PHE A 73 -2.85 -13.10 -6.35
C PHE A 73 -2.58 -14.11 -7.48
N GLN A 74 -3.37 -14.07 -8.55
CA GLN A 74 -3.22 -14.95 -9.71
C GLN A 74 -2.12 -14.49 -10.69
N GLY A 75 -1.47 -13.35 -10.45
CA GLY A 75 -0.53 -12.78 -11.42
C GLY A 75 -1.20 -12.31 -12.70
N ARG A 76 -2.47 -11.87 -12.62
CA ARG A 76 -3.19 -11.33 -13.78
C ARG A 76 -2.85 -9.86 -13.95
N ASP A 77 -2.60 -9.46 -15.19
CA ASP A 77 -2.35 -8.06 -15.56
C ASP A 77 -3.66 -7.24 -15.59
N GLU A 78 -4.83 -7.91 -15.61
CA GLU A 78 -6.10 -7.23 -15.53
C GLU A 78 -6.47 -6.98 -14.07
N GLY A 79 -6.40 -5.73 -13.62
CA GLY A 79 -6.84 -5.32 -12.28
C GLY A 79 -6.05 -4.13 -11.74
N LEU A 80 -6.71 -3.35 -10.88
CA LEU A 80 -6.05 -2.26 -10.17
C LEU A 80 -5.36 -2.83 -8.92
N VAL A 81 -4.15 -2.37 -8.63
CA VAL A 81 -3.32 -2.89 -7.54
C VAL A 81 -3.26 -1.86 -6.41
N PRO A 82 -3.19 -2.28 -5.13
CA PRO A 82 -3.09 -1.35 -4.01
C PRO A 82 -2.06 -0.24 -4.19
N ALA A 83 -2.52 1.01 -4.17
CA ALA A 83 -1.72 2.16 -4.59
C ALA A 83 -0.45 2.34 -3.76
N THR A 84 -0.52 2.09 -2.45
CA THR A 84 0.66 2.16 -1.57
C THR A 84 1.70 1.10 -1.92
N ALA A 85 1.27 -0.13 -2.21
CA ALA A 85 2.18 -1.20 -2.62
C ALA A 85 2.81 -0.91 -4.00
N LEU A 86 2.02 -0.41 -4.96
CA LEU A 86 2.53 0.06 -6.25
C LEU A 86 3.56 1.19 -6.09
N GLY A 87 3.26 2.17 -5.22
CA GLY A 87 4.18 3.27 -4.92
C GLY A 87 5.53 2.78 -4.40
N GLY A 88 5.53 1.78 -3.52
CA GLY A 88 6.74 1.12 -3.04
C GLY A 88 7.53 0.44 -4.16
N MET A 89 6.87 -0.27 -5.07
CA MET A 89 7.52 -0.90 -6.23
C MET A 89 8.15 0.13 -7.17
N GLU A 90 7.46 1.24 -7.39
CA GLU A 90 7.97 2.32 -8.23
C GLU A 90 9.20 3.01 -7.61
N LEU A 91 9.27 3.16 -6.27
CA LEU A 91 10.48 3.64 -5.60
C LEU A 91 11.67 2.71 -5.84
N LEU A 92 11.47 1.41 -5.65
CA LEU A 92 12.52 0.41 -5.87
C LEU A 92 13.02 0.44 -7.32
N ARG A 93 12.08 0.51 -8.28
CA ARG A 93 12.40 0.61 -9.70
C ARG A 93 13.20 1.88 -10.04
N ARG A 94 12.77 3.04 -9.54
CA ARG A 94 13.47 4.33 -9.76
C ARG A 94 14.85 4.38 -9.12
N ALA A 95 15.02 3.69 -7.99
CA ALA A 95 16.30 3.55 -7.31
C ALA A 95 17.22 2.49 -7.95
N GLY A 96 16.77 1.79 -9.01
CA GLY A 96 17.57 0.76 -9.68
C GLY A 96 17.82 -0.48 -8.83
N ILE A 97 16.92 -0.78 -7.87
CA ILE A 97 17.05 -1.96 -7.02
C ILE A 97 16.61 -3.21 -7.81
N GLU A 98 17.58 -4.05 -8.17
CA GLU A 98 17.31 -5.36 -8.78
C GLU A 98 16.61 -6.30 -7.79
N LEU A 99 15.45 -6.86 -8.12
CA LEU A 99 14.67 -7.70 -7.19
C LEU A 99 14.85 -9.19 -7.42
N ARG A 100 15.29 -9.60 -8.62
CA ARG A 100 15.36 -11.00 -9.00
C ARG A 100 16.31 -11.77 -8.08
N GLY A 101 15.77 -12.81 -7.44
CA GLY A 101 16.51 -13.72 -6.57
C GLY A 101 16.85 -13.16 -5.19
N ARG A 102 16.48 -11.91 -4.86
CA ARG A 102 16.72 -11.34 -3.52
C ARG A 102 15.82 -11.98 -2.47
N GLU A 103 16.32 -12.13 -1.24
CA GLU A 103 15.50 -12.46 -0.08
C GLU A 103 14.79 -11.20 0.42
N ALA A 104 13.47 -11.14 0.28
CA ALA A 104 12.65 -10.05 0.77
C ALA A 104 11.82 -10.48 1.99
N LEU A 105 11.82 -9.66 3.05
CA LEU A 105 10.95 -9.80 4.20
C LEU A 105 9.96 -8.64 4.24
N VAL A 106 8.67 -8.95 4.27
CA VAL A 106 7.61 -7.97 4.51
C VAL A 106 7.10 -8.14 5.94
N ILE A 107 7.33 -7.16 6.80
CA ILE A 107 6.80 -7.11 8.16
C ILE A 107 5.48 -6.33 8.14
N GLY A 108 4.38 -7.05 8.29
CA GLY A 108 3.03 -6.52 8.12
C GLY A 108 2.27 -7.30 7.05
N ARG A 109 0.97 -7.50 7.27
CA ARG A 109 0.11 -8.33 6.41
C ARG A 109 -1.27 -7.73 6.17
N SER A 110 -1.36 -6.40 6.18
CA SER A 110 -2.58 -5.69 5.82
C SER A 110 -2.96 -5.96 4.36
N THR A 111 -4.23 -5.73 4.04
CA THR A 111 -4.79 -5.81 2.69
C THR A 111 -4.29 -4.67 1.79
N ILE A 112 -3.95 -3.52 2.38
CA ILE A 112 -3.53 -2.31 1.67
C ILE A 112 -2.03 -2.33 1.31
N VAL A 113 -1.18 -2.86 2.19
CA VAL A 113 0.29 -2.79 2.02
C VAL A 113 0.94 -4.16 2.07
N GLY A 114 0.88 -4.85 3.21
CA GLY A 114 1.75 -6.01 3.45
C GLY A 114 1.56 -7.15 2.45
N ARG A 115 0.32 -7.65 2.29
CA ARG A 115 0.03 -8.73 1.33
C ARG A 115 0.24 -8.33 -0.13
N PRO A 116 -0.30 -7.20 -0.63
CA PRO A 116 -0.10 -6.84 -2.04
C PRO A 116 1.37 -6.56 -2.35
N PHE A 117 2.12 -5.92 -1.45
CA PHE A 117 3.54 -5.67 -1.67
C PHE A 117 4.35 -6.97 -1.74
N ALA A 118 4.06 -7.94 -0.88
CA ALA A 118 4.66 -9.26 -0.94
C ALA A 118 4.40 -9.98 -2.28
N LEU A 119 3.17 -9.88 -2.81
CA LEU A 119 2.82 -10.46 -4.11
C LEU A 119 3.55 -9.75 -5.27
N LEU A 120 3.64 -8.41 -5.23
CA LEU A 120 4.37 -7.65 -6.24
C LEU A 120 5.87 -7.96 -6.26
N LEU A 121 6.48 -8.12 -5.08
CA LEU A 121 7.87 -8.57 -4.96
C LEU A 121 8.05 -9.98 -5.53
N LEU A 122 7.10 -10.89 -5.26
CA LEU A 122 7.11 -12.24 -5.80
C LEU A 122 7.00 -12.23 -7.33
N HIS A 123 6.11 -11.42 -7.90
CA HIS A 123 6.00 -11.24 -9.35
C HIS A 123 7.29 -10.66 -9.96
N ALA A 124 7.99 -9.80 -9.22
CA ALA A 124 9.32 -9.29 -9.57
C ALA A 124 10.46 -10.28 -9.27
N HIS A 125 10.14 -11.57 -9.07
CA HIS A 125 11.07 -12.67 -8.89
C HIS A 125 11.90 -12.64 -7.60
N ALA A 126 11.47 -11.93 -6.56
CA ALA A 126 12.06 -12.03 -5.22
C ALA A 126 11.61 -13.32 -4.50
N THR A 127 12.43 -13.81 -3.58
CA THR A 127 12.04 -14.82 -2.59
C THR A 127 11.42 -14.10 -1.41
N VAL A 128 10.11 -14.28 -1.16
CA VAL A 128 9.38 -13.45 -0.21
C VAL A 128 8.97 -14.22 1.04
N THR A 129 9.25 -13.63 2.22
CA THR A 129 8.70 -14.05 3.51
C THR A 129 7.77 -12.97 4.04
N ILE A 130 6.61 -13.36 4.57
CA ILE A 130 5.66 -12.43 5.22
C ILE A 130 5.71 -12.68 6.73
N ALA A 131 6.06 -11.65 7.49
CA ALA A 131 6.06 -11.66 8.95
C ALA A 131 4.93 -10.80 9.53
N HIS A 132 4.59 -11.06 10.79
CA HIS A 132 3.51 -10.38 11.50
C HIS A 132 3.70 -10.48 13.02
N SER A 133 2.76 -9.93 13.79
CA SER A 133 2.77 -9.90 15.27
C SER A 133 2.84 -11.26 15.99
N ARG A 134 2.81 -12.38 15.25
CA ARG A 134 2.92 -13.75 15.79
C ARG A 134 4.13 -14.50 15.25
N THR A 135 4.99 -13.81 14.49
CA THR A 135 6.25 -14.37 14.00
C THR A 135 7.21 -14.53 15.18
N VAL A 136 7.71 -15.75 15.36
CA VAL A 136 8.75 -16.04 16.36
C VAL A 136 10.09 -15.58 15.80
N ASP A 137 10.88 -14.92 16.64
CA ASP A 137 12.21 -14.40 16.30
C ASP A 137 12.23 -13.54 15.03
N LEU A 138 11.39 -12.51 15.03
CA LEU A 138 11.28 -11.56 13.91
C LEU A 138 12.63 -10.92 13.56
N ALA A 139 13.46 -10.60 14.56
CA ALA A 139 14.75 -9.98 14.35
C ALA A 139 15.72 -10.90 13.59
N ALA A 140 15.72 -12.21 13.86
CA ALA A 140 16.53 -13.15 13.08
C ALA A 140 16.07 -13.26 11.63
N GLN A 141 14.75 -13.19 11.37
CA GLN A 141 14.23 -13.15 10.00
C GLN A 141 14.67 -11.87 9.29
N ALA A 142 14.55 -10.72 9.96
CA ALA A 142 14.90 -9.41 9.39
C ALA A 142 16.40 -9.32 9.03
N ARG A 143 17.29 -9.86 9.87
CA ARG A 143 18.74 -9.89 9.63
C ARG A 143 19.20 -10.71 8.41
N ARG A 144 18.31 -11.50 7.82
CA ARG A 144 18.62 -12.28 6.60
C ARG A 144 18.26 -11.56 5.32
N ALA A 145 17.26 -10.68 5.39
CA ALA A 145 16.65 -10.08 4.22
C ALA A 145 17.60 -9.12 3.50
N ASP A 146 17.69 -9.25 2.17
CA ASP A 146 18.32 -8.27 1.28
C ASP A 146 17.41 -7.04 1.08
N LEU A 147 16.10 -7.25 1.21
CA LEU A 147 15.08 -6.21 1.17
C LEU A 147 14.13 -6.37 2.36
N LEU A 148 14.01 -5.33 3.18
CA LEU A 148 13.11 -5.29 4.33
C LEU A 148 12.02 -4.25 4.09
N ALA A 149 10.77 -4.68 4.01
CA ALA A 149 9.61 -3.81 3.90
C ALA A 149 8.82 -3.81 5.21
N VAL A 150 8.51 -2.63 5.73
CA VAL A 150 7.93 -2.46 7.07
C VAL A 150 6.63 -1.68 6.98
N ALA A 151 5.53 -2.31 7.42
CA ALA A 151 4.17 -1.75 7.38
C ALA A 151 3.38 -2.23 8.62
N VAL A 152 3.82 -1.80 9.80
CA VAL A 152 3.28 -2.22 11.10
C VAL A 152 2.56 -1.11 11.85
N GLY A 153 2.75 0.16 11.48
CA GLY A 153 2.11 1.32 12.13
C GLY A 153 2.57 1.49 13.57
N ARG A 154 3.88 1.36 13.81
CA ARG A 154 4.52 1.50 15.12
C ARG A 154 5.84 2.23 14.95
N ALA A 155 5.88 3.47 15.45
CA ALA A 155 7.06 4.32 15.38
C ALA A 155 8.33 3.62 15.88
N GLY A 156 9.39 3.64 15.06
CA GLY A 156 10.71 3.09 15.43
C GLY A 156 10.71 1.60 15.81
N PHE A 157 9.76 0.82 15.29
CA PHE A 157 9.67 -0.61 15.58
C PHE A 157 10.87 -1.41 15.07
N VAL A 158 11.43 -1.05 13.92
CA VAL A 158 12.64 -1.69 13.36
C VAL A 158 13.87 -0.89 13.72
N THR A 159 14.78 -1.53 14.45
CA THR A 159 16.05 -0.97 14.95
C THR A 159 17.23 -1.40 14.07
N ALA A 160 18.38 -0.73 14.23
CA ALA A 160 19.58 -1.00 13.44
C ALA A 160 20.09 -2.45 13.53
N ASP A 161 19.98 -3.10 14.68
CA ASP A 161 20.43 -4.49 14.90
C ASP A 161 19.51 -5.57 14.27
N MET A 162 18.33 -5.16 13.81
CA MET A 162 17.42 -6.01 13.06
C MET A 162 17.75 -6.05 11.56
N VAL A 163 18.55 -5.11 11.06
CA VAL A 163 18.78 -4.92 9.63
C VAL A 163 20.09 -5.53 9.18
N LYS A 164 20.06 -6.28 8.08
CA LYS A 164 21.27 -6.80 7.44
C LYS A 164 22.09 -5.64 6.87
N PRO A 165 23.41 -5.57 7.12
CA PRO A 165 24.27 -4.57 6.50
C PRO A 165 24.13 -4.56 4.97
N GLY A 166 23.90 -3.38 4.40
CA GLY A 166 23.70 -3.19 2.96
C GLY A 166 22.29 -3.53 2.44
N ALA A 167 21.35 -3.92 3.30
CA ALA A 167 19.98 -4.19 2.87
C ALA A 167 19.24 -2.94 2.39
N VAL A 168 18.25 -3.14 1.53
CA VAL A 168 17.30 -2.11 1.12
C VAL A 168 16.14 -2.12 2.12
N VAL A 169 15.81 -0.96 2.70
CA VAL A 169 14.73 -0.82 3.66
C VAL A 169 13.65 0.11 3.10
N VAL A 170 12.42 -0.41 3.04
CA VAL A 170 11.22 0.31 2.59
C VAL A 170 10.28 0.48 3.77
N ASP A 171 10.15 1.71 4.24
CA ASP A 171 9.31 2.12 5.36
C ASP A 171 7.97 2.67 4.83
N PHE A 172 6.90 1.93 5.09
CA PHE A 172 5.51 2.34 4.80
C PHE A 172 4.82 2.96 6.02
N GLY A 173 5.51 3.05 7.16
CA GLY A 173 4.97 3.58 8.40
C GLY A 173 4.65 5.07 8.28
N ILE A 174 3.48 5.43 8.81
CA ILE A 174 3.05 6.81 9.01
C ILE A 174 2.57 6.89 10.45
N ASN A 175 3.43 7.45 11.31
CA ASN A 175 3.18 7.61 12.74
C ASN A 175 3.37 9.07 13.13
N TYR A 176 2.72 9.50 14.21
CA TYR A 176 2.94 10.82 14.79
C TYR A 176 3.47 10.68 16.22
N VAL A 177 4.68 11.18 16.45
CA VAL A 177 5.32 11.24 17.76
C VAL A 177 5.68 12.69 18.03
N ASP A 178 5.19 13.24 19.15
CA ASP A 178 5.40 14.65 19.54
C ASP A 178 5.05 15.66 18.44
N GLY A 179 4.02 15.36 17.64
CA GLY A 179 3.56 16.19 16.53
C GLY A 179 4.43 16.10 15.26
N ALA A 180 5.49 15.30 15.26
CA ALA A 180 6.31 15.02 14.09
C ALA A 180 5.92 13.71 13.42
N LEU A 181 5.87 13.72 12.09
CA LEU A 181 5.64 12.53 11.27
C LEU A 181 6.91 11.67 11.23
N CYS A 182 6.80 10.39 11.59
CA CYS A 182 7.89 9.42 11.56
C CYS A 182 7.43 8.05 11.05
N GLY A 183 8.40 7.24 10.60
CA GLY A 183 8.15 5.91 10.06
C GLY A 183 8.15 4.79 11.10
N ASP A 184 8.01 3.56 10.62
CA ASP A 184 8.12 2.35 11.45
C ASP A 184 9.58 1.95 11.71
N VAL A 185 10.54 2.61 11.05
CA VAL A 185 11.97 2.32 11.11
C VAL A 185 12.71 3.44 11.85
N GLU A 186 13.63 3.07 12.74
CA GLU A 186 14.47 4.05 13.44
C GLU A 186 15.46 4.76 12.49
N PRO A 187 15.75 6.06 12.71
CA PRO A 187 16.73 6.78 11.89
C PRO A 187 18.13 6.14 11.84
N ALA A 188 18.56 5.48 12.93
CA ALA A 188 19.86 4.82 13.03
C ALA A 188 20.04 3.66 12.02
N VAL A 189 18.95 3.14 11.44
CA VAL A 189 19.00 2.13 10.38
C VAL A 189 19.70 2.67 9.13
N ALA A 190 19.70 3.98 8.89
CA ALA A 190 20.41 4.60 7.77
C ALA A 190 21.94 4.33 7.78
N GLU A 191 22.52 4.09 8.96
CA GLU A 191 23.96 3.80 9.11
C GLU A 191 24.31 2.35 8.71
N VAL A 192 23.30 1.47 8.58
CA VAL A 192 23.47 0.03 8.31
C VAL A 192 22.90 -0.36 6.94
N ALA A 193 21.77 0.24 6.57
CA ALA A 193 21.09 -0.03 5.30
C ALA A 193 21.90 0.50 4.11
N GLY A 194 21.87 -0.24 3.00
CA GLY A 194 22.42 0.24 1.73
C GLY A 194 21.51 1.26 1.06
N ALA A 195 20.20 1.22 1.36
CA ALA A 195 19.23 2.23 0.99
C ALA A 195 18.07 2.22 2.01
N LEU A 196 17.53 3.39 2.33
CA LEU A 196 16.38 3.55 3.22
C LEU A 196 15.43 4.61 2.65
N THR A 197 14.14 4.30 2.58
CA THR A 197 13.13 5.33 2.22
C THR A 197 12.95 6.33 3.37
N PRO A 198 12.93 7.64 3.10
CA PRO A 198 12.69 8.63 4.14
C PRO A 198 11.20 8.67 4.55
N VAL A 199 10.94 9.02 5.81
CA VAL A 199 9.60 9.37 6.30
C VAL A 199 9.70 10.71 7.04
N PRO A 200 9.01 11.78 6.58
CA PRO A 200 8.18 11.88 5.37
C PRO A 200 8.99 11.88 4.06
N GLY A 201 8.29 11.80 2.93
CA GLY A 201 8.85 12.03 1.59
C GLY A 201 9.15 10.77 0.77
N GLY A 202 9.04 9.58 1.36
CA GLY A 202 9.20 8.30 0.68
C GLY A 202 7.89 7.73 0.14
N THR A 203 7.43 6.64 0.73
CA THR A 203 6.30 5.83 0.27
C THR A 203 4.99 6.62 0.15
N GLY A 204 4.66 7.49 1.11
CA GLY A 204 3.42 8.27 1.09
C GLY A 204 3.28 9.20 -0.13
N SER A 205 4.37 9.83 -0.59
CA SER A 205 4.37 10.65 -1.81
C SER A 205 4.03 9.82 -3.04
N MET A 206 4.48 8.56 -3.05
CA MET A 206 4.30 7.65 -4.17
C MET A 206 2.93 6.98 -4.17
N THR A 207 2.28 6.84 -3.01
CA THR A 207 0.87 6.40 -2.92
C THR A 207 -0.03 7.33 -3.75
N THR A 208 0.12 8.66 -3.60
CA THR A 208 -0.68 9.63 -4.36
C THR A 208 -0.43 9.52 -5.86
N ALA A 209 0.83 9.35 -6.27
CA ALA A 209 1.17 9.15 -7.68
C ALA A 209 0.59 7.84 -8.23
N ALA A 210 0.63 6.76 -7.45
CA ALA A 210 0.08 5.47 -7.83
C ALA A 210 -1.46 5.48 -7.94
N LEU A 211 -2.16 6.22 -7.07
CA LEU A 211 -3.60 6.45 -7.20
C LEU A 211 -3.95 7.10 -8.55
N LEU A 212 -3.18 8.11 -8.97
CA LEU A 212 -3.37 8.75 -10.28
C LEU A 212 -3.05 7.78 -11.43
N ALA A 213 -2.02 6.94 -11.29
CA ALA A 213 -1.71 5.92 -12.29
C ALA A 213 -2.84 4.90 -12.44
N ASN A 214 -3.40 4.41 -11.31
CA ASN A 214 -4.56 3.52 -11.31
C ASN A 214 -5.79 4.19 -11.95
N LEU A 215 -6.02 5.47 -11.68
CA LEU A 215 -7.12 6.22 -12.30
C LEU A 215 -6.97 6.32 -13.82
N ILE A 216 -5.76 6.57 -14.33
CA ILE A 216 -5.48 6.58 -15.77
C ILE A 216 -5.76 5.20 -16.36
N ALA A 217 -5.26 4.13 -15.73
CA ALA A 217 -5.51 2.76 -16.19
C ALA A 217 -7.01 2.41 -16.22
N ALA A 218 -7.77 2.82 -15.20
CA ALA A 218 -9.22 2.64 -15.16
C ALA A 218 -9.94 3.41 -16.28
N ALA A 219 -9.52 4.64 -16.55
CA ALA A 219 -10.07 5.47 -17.62
C ALA A 219 -9.74 4.92 -19.03
N GLU A 220 -8.57 4.32 -19.22
CA GLU A 220 -8.17 3.71 -20.50
C GLU A 220 -8.90 2.40 -20.76
N ALA A 221 -9.18 1.60 -19.73
CA ALA A 221 -9.91 0.33 -19.84
C ALA A 221 -11.41 0.50 -20.19
N THR A 222 -11.95 1.71 -20.07
CA THR A 222 -13.37 2.03 -20.33
C THR A 222 -13.60 2.76 -21.67
N ARG A 223 -12.54 3.04 -22.43
CA ARG A 223 -12.61 3.59 -23.81
C ARG A 223 -12.77 2.48 -24.84
#